data_AF-A0A3C0YSY4-F1
#
_entry.id   AF-A0A3C0YSY4-F1
#
_cell.length_a   1.000
_cell.length_b   1.000
_cell.length_c   1.000
_cell.angle_alpha   90.00
_cell.angle_beta   90.00
_cell.angle_gamma   90.00
#
_symmetry.space_group_name_H-M   'P 1'
#
loop_
_entity.id
_entity.type
_entity.pdbx_description
1 polymer ?
#
loop_
_entity_poly.entity_id
_entity_poly.type
_entity_poly.pdbx_seq_one_letter_code
_entity_poly.pdbx_strand_id
1 'polypeptide(L)'
;MNTHELIIDCFAGGGGASQGIEQALGRSVDVAINHDPEAIAMHLANHPNTLHYTQDVFEVNPFKVVGDRPVGLLWASPDCTHFSRAKGGKPVKKEI
;
A
#
# COMPACT_ATOMS: atom_id res chain seq x y z
N MET A 1 25.85 2.28 -3.42
CA MET A 1 24.74 1.58 -2.73
C MET A 1 23.61 2.58 -2.63
N ASN A 2 22.39 2.27 -3.08
CA ASN A 2 21.24 3.13 -2.72
C ASN A 2 21.10 3.04 -1.20
N THR A 3 21.32 4.16 -0.52
CA THR A 3 21.52 4.22 0.93
C THR A 3 20.23 4.48 1.71
N HIS A 4 19.06 4.51 1.05
CA HIS A 4 17.80 4.85 1.69
C HIS A 4 16.95 3.62 2.01
N GLU A 5 16.23 3.70 3.12
CA GLU A 5 15.28 2.67 3.55
C GLU A 5 14.00 2.71 2.71
N LEU A 6 13.39 1.54 2.51
CA LEU A 6 12.19 1.37 1.69
C LEU A 6 10.97 2.02 2.33
N ILE A 7 10.16 2.61 1.45
CA ILE A 7 8.80 3.08 1.72
C ILE A 7 7.83 2.17 0.96
N ILE A 8 6.96 1.46 1.70
CA ILE A 8 6.03 0.47 1.14
C ILE A 8 4.60 0.89 1.47
N ASP A 9 3.73 0.97 0.45
CA ASP A 9 2.29 1.24 0.58
C ASP A 9 1.48 -0.02 0.24
N CYS A 10 0.90 -0.65 1.26
CA CYS A 10 0.00 -1.79 1.12
C CYS A 10 -1.46 -1.34 1.08
N PHE A 11 -2.27 -2.02 0.25
CA PHE A 11 -3.65 -1.61 -0.03
C PHE A 11 -3.71 -0.21 -0.68
N ALA A 12 -2.78 0.07 -1.60
CA ALA A 12 -2.45 1.43 -2.03
C ALA A 12 -3.58 2.21 -2.75
N GLY A 13 -4.66 1.52 -3.16
CA GLY A 13 -5.76 2.10 -3.94
C GLY A 13 -5.25 2.90 -5.15
N GLY A 14 -5.84 4.06 -5.39
CA GLY A 14 -5.38 5.01 -6.42
C GLY A 14 -4.18 5.88 -6.02
N GLY A 15 -3.56 5.68 -4.84
CA GLY A 15 -2.35 6.39 -4.42
C GLY A 15 -2.54 7.58 -3.47
N GLY A 16 -3.69 7.73 -2.81
CA GLY A 16 -3.92 8.86 -1.88
C GLY A 16 -2.93 8.92 -0.71
N ALA A 17 -2.63 7.78 -0.09
CA ALA A 17 -1.63 7.69 0.98
C ALA A 17 -0.22 7.94 0.42
N SER A 18 0.13 7.29 -0.69
CA SER A 18 1.38 7.51 -1.43
C SER A 18 1.64 8.98 -1.75
N GLN A 19 0.64 9.73 -2.21
CA GLN A 19 0.75 11.17 -2.48
C GLN A 19 1.07 11.99 -1.22
N GLY A 20 0.43 11.67 -0.10
CA GLY A 20 0.69 12.33 1.18
C GLY A 20 2.09 12.04 1.70
N ILE A 21 2.54 10.77 1.60
CA ILE A 21 3.89 10.36 1.96
C ILE A 21 4.92 11.09 1.09
N GLU A 22 4.68 11.17 -0.22
CA GLU A 22 5.56 11.86 -1.16
C GLU A 22 5.70 13.35 -0.83
N GLN A 23 4.60 14.02 -0.51
CA GLN A 23 4.63 15.43 -0.09
C GLN A 23 5.38 15.63 1.23
N ALA A 24 5.21 14.71 2.19
CA ALA A 24 5.83 14.82 3.50
C ALA A 24 7.35 14.55 3.47
N LEU A 25 7.79 13.59 2.64
CA LEU A 25 9.17 13.13 2.59
C LEU A 25 9.96 13.68 1.41
N GLY A 26 9.29 14.35 0.46
CA GLY A 26 9.90 14.86 -0.77
C GLY A 26 10.33 13.76 -1.75
N ARG A 27 9.80 12.54 -1.60
CA ARG A 27 10.11 11.38 -2.47
C ARG A 27 8.97 10.37 -2.51
N SER A 28 8.76 9.76 -3.67
CA SER A 28 7.72 8.74 -3.88
C SER A 28 7.96 7.47 -3.07
N VAL A 29 6.88 6.72 -2.83
CA VAL A 29 6.96 5.37 -2.27
C VAL A 29 7.74 4.45 -3.21
N ASP A 30 8.54 3.54 -2.66
CA ASP A 30 9.35 2.61 -3.45
C ASP A 30 8.49 1.45 -3.99
N VAL A 31 7.52 0.99 -3.21
CA VAL A 31 6.67 -0.16 -3.55
C VAL A 31 5.21 0.14 -3.21
N ALA A 32 4.29 -0.21 -4.11
CA ALA A 32 2.85 -0.21 -3.88
C ALA A 32 2.26 -1.60 -4.16
N ILE A 33 1.41 -2.09 -3.27
CA ILE A 33 0.75 -3.40 -3.38
C ILE A 33 -0.76 -3.23 -3.35
N ASN A 34 -1.44 -3.79 -4.34
CA ASN A 34 -2.90 -3.86 -4.37
C ASN A 34 -3.36 -5.03 -5.25
N HIS A 35 -4.49 -5.66 -4.93
CA HIS A 35 -5.03 -6.77 -5.74
C HIS A 35 -5.83 -6.30 -6.96
N ASP A 36 -6.35 -5.07 -6.94
CA ASP A 36 -7.21 -4.52 -8.00
C ASP A 36 -6.36 -3.89 -9.13
N PRO A 37 -6.41 -4.44 -10.37
CA PRO A 37 -5.66 -3.91 -11.50
C PRO A 37 -6.05 -2.48 -11.89
N GLU A 38 -7.32 -2.07 -11.72
CA GLU A 38 -7.75 -0.71 -12.05
C GLU A 38 -7.19 0.30 -11.04
N ALA A 39 -7.18 -0.07 -9.76
CA ALA A 39 -6.54 0.72 -8.72
C ALA A 39 -5.03 0.89 -8.99
N ILE A 40 -4.34 -0.20 -9.35
CA ILE A 40 -2.91 -0.14 -9.74
C ILE A 40 -2.71 0.72 -10.98
N ALA A 41 -3.56 0.62 -12.00
CA ALA A 41 -3.43 1.45 -13.20
C ALA A 41 -3.52 2.95 -12.87
N MET A 42 -4.46 3.33 -12.01
CA MET A 42 -4.56 4.70 -11.50
C MET A 42 -3.34 5.09 -10.67
N HIS A 43 -2.89 4.22 -9.76
CA HIS A 43 -1.73 4.47 -8.93
C HIS A 43 -0.45 4.63 -9.76
N LEU A 44 -0.28 3.86 -10.83
CA LEU A 44 0.85 3.97 -11.76
C LEU A 44 0.84 5.31 -12.50
N ALA A 45 -0.35 5.78 -12.92
CA ALA A 45 -0.48 7.10 -13.54
C ALA A 45 -0.09 8.23 -12.59
N ASN A 46 -0.41 8.11 -11.29
CA ASN A 46 -0.11 9.10 -10.26
C ASN A 46 1.34 9.00 -9.75
N HIS A 47 1.89 7.79 -9.65
CA HIS A 47 3.21 7.49 -9.07
C HIS A 47 4.03 6.59 -10.01
N PRO A 48 4.51 7.12 -11.16
CA PRO A 48 5.18 6.32 -12.20
C PRO A 48 6.54 5.75 -11.80
N ASN A 49 7.15 6.27 -10.72
CA ASN A 49 8.45 5.82 -10.22
C ASN A 49 8.35 4.72 -9.15
N THR A 50 7.14 4.30 -8.79
CA THR A 50 6.87 3.26 -7.79
C THR A 50 6.87 1.88 -8.44
N LEU A 51 7.35 0.86 -7.74
CA LEU A 51 7.20 -0.55 -8.16
C LEU A 51 5.84 -1.09 -7.71
N HIS A 52 5.01 -1.52 -8.65
CA HIS A 52 3.67 -2.03 -8.37
C HIS A 52 3.61 -3.56 -8.35
N TYR A 53 2.98 -4.12 -7.32
CA TYR A 53 2.57 -5.51 -7.27
C TYR A 53 1.04 -5.59 -7.31
N THR A 54 0.52 -6.11 -8.42
CA THR A 54 -0.92 -6.38 -8.59
C THR A 54 -1.28 -7.75 -8.00
N GLN A 55 -1.26 -7.87 -6.67
CA GLN A 55 -1.44 -9.11 -5.93
C GLN A 55 -2.12 -8.84 -4.59
N ASP A 56 -2.74 -9.86 -4.01
CA ASP A 56 -3.15 -9.80 -2.61
C ASP A 56 -1.90 -9.65 -1.72
N VAL A 57 -1.92 -8.71 -0.78
CA VAL A 57 -0.83 -8.47 0.16
C VAL A 57 -0.50 -9.71 0.99
N PHE A 58 -1.46 -10.62 1.22
CA PHE A 58 -1.25 -11.87 1.93
C PHE A 58 -0.50 -12.92 1.10
N GLU A 59 -0.49 -12.80 -0.23
CA GLU A 59 0.22 -13.72 -1.14
C GLU A 59 1.60 -13.20 -1.54
N VAL A 60 1.85 -11.91 -1.34
CA VAL A 60 3.14 -11.29 -1.64
C VAL A 60 4.24 -11.87 -0.74
N ASN A 61 5.35 -12.29 -1.34
CA ASN A 61 6.52 -12.70 -0.59
C ASN A 61 7.33 -11.46 -0.15
N PRO A 62 7.36 -11.12 1.15
CA PRO A 62 8.01 -9.90 1.63
C PRO A 62 9.52 -9.91 1.35
N PHE A 63 10.19 -11.06 1.41
CA PHE A 63 11.62 -11.16 1.10
C PHE A 63 11.94 -10.85 -0.36
N LYS A 64 11.02 -11.15 -1.29
CA LYS A 64 11.17 -10.74 -2.69
C LYS A 64 10.96 -9.24 -2.88
N VAL A 65 10.02 -8.65 -2.13
CA VAL A 65 9.72 -7.22 -2.21
C VAL A 65 10.87 -6.38 -1.66
N VAL A 66 11.36 -6.73 -0.48
CA VAL A 66 12.38 -5.92 0.23
C VAL A 66 13.80 -6.23 -0.26
N GLY A 67 14.07 -7.48 -0.66
CA GLY A 67 15.43 -7.96 -0.94
C GLY A 67 16.33 -7.78 0.28
N ASP A 68 17.53 -7.24 0.08
CA ASP A 68 18.49 -6.94 1.15
C ASP A 68 18.36 -5.50 1.71
N ARG A 69 17.26 -4.79 1.41
CA ARG A 69 17.08 -3.38 1.82
C ARG A 69 16.22 -3.27 3.10
N PRO A 70 16.61 -2.43 4.07
CA PRO A 70 15.77 -2.15 5.24
C PRO A 70 14.49 -1.40 4.84
N VAL A 71 13.42 -1.58 5.61
CA VAL A 71 12.15 -0.85 5.47
C VAL A 71 12.08 0.23 6.54
N GLY A 72 11.98 1.49 6.11
CA GLY A 72 11.88 2.65 7.00
C GLY A 72 10.44 3.10 7.23
N LEU A 73 9.56 2.86 6.25
CA LEU A 73 8.12 3.09 6.37
C LEU A 73 7.33 1.96 5.71
N LEU A 74 6.39 1.39 6.46
CA LEU A 74 5.33 0.54 5.93
C LEU A 74 3.98 1.18 6.26
N TRP A 75 3.23 1.52 5.22
CA TRP A 75 1.86 1.97 5.32
C TRP A 75 0.92 0.84 4.90
N ALA A 76 -0.17 0.65 5.65
CA ALA A 76 -1.18 -0.34 5.32
C ALA A 76 -2.57 0.20 5.70
N SER A 77 -3.41 0.43 4.69
CA SER A 77 -4.79 0.91 4.87
C SER A 77 -5.80 -0.11 4.31
N PRO A 78 -6.04 -1.23 5.03
CA PRO A 78 -7.02 -2.23 4.62
C PRO A 78 -8.45 -1.67 4.63
N ASP A 79 -9.39 -2.42 4.04
CA ASP A 79 -10.78 -1.99 3.99
C ASP A 79 -11.36 -1.78 5.40
N CYS A 80 -12.15 -0.73 5.54
CA CYS A 80 -12.83 -0.42 6.80
C CYS A 80 -14.23 -1.03 6.86
N THR A 81 -14.66 -1.79 5.84
CA THR A 81 -16.05 -2.19 5.66
C THR A 81 -16.57 -2.93 6.88
N HIS A 82 -15.79 -3.86 7.43
CA HIS A 82 -16.19 -4.66 8.59
C HIS A 82 -16.14 -3.89 9.93
N PHE A 83 -15.46 -2.74 9.96
CA PHE A 83 -15.20 -1.96 11.17
C PHE A 83 -15.95 -0.62 11.19
N SER A 84 -16.44 -0.18 10.04
CA SER A 84 -17.02 1.15 9.85
C SER A 84 -18.46 1.22 10.33
N ARG A 85 -18.75 2.23 11.16
CA ARG A 85 -20.12 2.60 11.52
C ARG A 85 -20.94 3.07 10.30
N ALA A 86 -20.28 3.58 9.26
CA ALA A 86 -20.92 4.08 8.05
C ALA A 86 -21.54 2.97 7.18
N LYS A 87 -21.14 1.70 7.38
CA LYS A 87 -21.69 0.55 6.65
C LYS A 87 -23.20 0.36 6.89
N GLY A 88 -23.72 0.82 8.04
CA GLY A 88 -25.08 0.54 8.46
C GLY A 88 -25.28 -0.94 8.84
N GLY A 89 -26.07 -1.21 9.88
CA GLY A 89 -26.30 -2.56 10.40
C GLY A 89 -25.64 -2.83 11.76
N LYS A 90 -26.01 -3.96 12.39
CA LYS A 90 -25.44 -4.41 13.67
C LYS A 90 -23.95 -4.75 13.47
N PRO A 91 -23.03 -4.33 14.36
CA PRO A 91 -21.63 -4.75 14.30
C PRO A 91 -21.52 -6.28 14.23
N VAL A 92 -20.76 -6.78 13.25
CA VAL A 92 -20.57 -8.22 13.04
C VAL A 92 -19.65 -8.77 14.13
N LYS A 93 -19.92 -10.01 14.57
CA LYS A 93 -19.15 -10.70 15.62
C LYS A 93 -17.66 -10.74 15.27
N LYS A 94 -16.80 -10.54 16.27
CA LYS A 94 -15.33 -10.66 16.20
C LYS A 94 -14.93 -12.12 15.96
N GLU A 95 -14.83 -12.53 14.71
CA GLU A 95 -14.01 -13.67 14.31
C GLU A 95 -13.09 -13.13 13.20
N ILE A 96 -11.79 -13.06 13.52
CA ILE A 96 -10.69 -12.63 12.64
C ILE A 96 -10.08 -13.89 12.05
#